data_AF-A0A8C3DBG8-F1
#
_entry.id   AF-A0A8C3DBG8-F1
#
_cell.length_a   1.000
_cell.length_b   1.000
_cell.length_c   1.000
_cell.angle_alpha   90.00
_cell.angle_beta   90.00
_cell.angle_gamma   90.00
#
_symmetry.space_group_name_H-M   'P 1'
#
loop_
_entity.id
_entity.type
_entity.pdbx_description
1 polymer ?
#
loop_
_entity_poly.entity_id
_entity_poly.type
_entity_poly.pdbx_seq_one_letter_code
_entity_poly.pdbx_strand_id
1 'polypeptide(L)'
;MLAFLGAIICIIASVHPAGTAAPAAAADNDSAAAALLPAADKGLGALHGPAEALASAGPRLPGGPPLFSRFVCTPLSTECPATGTGSAAGSAAGPEELLALRSAAAQLRRTALEQKERIRMDQETIRELTGKLSRCEGGLRSPPAAAPPAAAGLRAAPHPGTMGHPPDEPPAVRELEEAVRTLQDRIDRIEQELPARTNGSAPTAPALARDALHTKMEQLEEQLLSKILTLQKERQAASTDRSQQQHNIEKELNSLQNRVTELEHGPLGYSPPDAFKVTIPVQNNYMYARMKKSLPELYAFTICMWLKSKALAGIGTPFSYSVQSQANEIVLLEWGSNPLELLINDKVAQLPLSLKDKAWHHICVAWTTRDGKWSAYQDGEQRGAGENLASWHAIRPQGVVILGQEQDTLGGRFDATQAFVGELAQFGVWDHMLAPAEILGLANCSSHLQGNVIQWDDQAVEVFGGASKAGFAACEEGRKA
;
A
#
# COMPACT_ATOMS: atom_id res chain seq x y z
N MET A 1 -8.04 -11.37 -44.70
CA MET A 1 -8.61 -10.85 -45.95
C MET A 1 -10.09 -11.20 -46.00
N LEU A 2 -10.92 -10.23 -46.33
CA LEU A 2 -12.28 -10.33 -46.92
C LEU A 2 -13.26 -11.40 -46.40
N ALA A 3 -14.32 -10.91 -45.74
CA ALA A 3 -15.64 -11.54 -45.81
C ALA A 3 -16.30 -11.22 -47.17
N PHE A 4 -17.22 -12.08 -47.66
CA PHE A 4 -18.64 -11.73 -47.94
C PHE A 4 -19.39 -12.86 -48.68
N LEU A 5 -20.72 -12.86 -48.51
CA LEU A 5 -21.77 -13.53 -49.30
C LEU A 5 -21.84 -15.08 -49.19
N GLY A 6 -23.01 -15.71 -49.00
CA GLY A 6 -24.35 -15.18 -48.70
C GLY A 6 -25.47 -15.77 -49.55
N ALA A 7 -26.41 -16.45 -48.88
CA ALA A 7 -27.77 -16.79 -49.30
C ALA A 7 -28.02 -17.92 -50.34
N ILE A 8 -29.27 -18.44 -50.26
CA ILE A 8 -29.94 -19.43 -51.12
C ILE A 8 -29.37 -20.86 -50.93
N ILE A 9 -30.11 -21.88 -50.47
CA ILE A 9 -31.43 -22.37 -50.92
C ILE A 9 -32.36 -22.78 -49.73
N CYS A 10 -33.67 -22.52 -49.88
CA CYS A 10 -34.78 -22.90 -48.96
C CYS A 10 -35.31 -24.34 -49.22
N ILE A 11 -36.54 -24.67 -48.74
CA ILE A 11 -37.36 -25.91 -48.98
C ILE A 11 -37.09 -27.01 -47.93
N ILE A 12 -38.02 -27.49 -47.08
CA ILE A 12 -39.39 -27.09 -46.66
C ILE A 12 -39.47 -27.33 -45.10
N ALA A 13 -40.55 -27.12 -44.32
CA ALA A 13 -41.97 -26.84 -44.56
C ALA A 13 -42.55 -25.90 -43.47
N SER A 14 -43.81 -25.49 -43.66
CA SER A 14 -44.69 -24.88 -42.65
C SER A 14 -46.13 -25.40 -42.85
N VAL A 15 -46.92 -25.49 -41.77
CA VAL A 15 -48.39 -25.56 -41.82
C VAL A 15 -48.95 -24.57 -40.80
N HIS A 16 -50.07 -23.92 -41.12
CA HIS A 16 -50.55 -22.68 -40.51
C HIS A 16 -51.92 -22.86 -39.78
N PRO A 17 -52.43 -21.81 -39.07
CA PRO A 17 -53.54 -21.92 -38.11
C PRO A 17 -54.89 -21.33 -38.58
N ALA A 18 -55.90 -21.42 -37.72
CA ALA A 18 -57.13 -20.59 -37.62
C ALA A 18 -57.54 -20.52 -36.13
N GLY A 19 -58.20 -19.50 -35.54
CA GLY A 19 -59.20 -18.55 -36.05
C GLY A 19 -60.62 -19.14 -35.86
N THR A 20 -61.62 -18.53 -35.21
CA THR A 20 -61.87 -17.16 -34.68
C THR A 20 -63.12 -17.13 -33.76
N ALA A 21 -63.41 -15.98 -33.12
CA ALA A 21 -64.73 -15.46 -32.68
C ALA A 21 -65.24 -15.72 -31.24
N ALA A 22 -66.09 -14.79 -30.77
CA ALA A 22 -66.69 -14.62 -29.44
C ALA A 22 -68.21 -14.29 -29.60
N PRO A 23 -68.95 -13.67 -28.65
CA PRO A 23 -69.03 -13.77 -27.18
C PRO A 23 -70.50 -14.04 -26.68
N ALA A 24 -70.72 -13.88 -25.35
CA ALA A 24 -71.93 -13.36 -24.67
C ALA A 24 -72.84 -14.31 -23.85
N ALA A 25 -73.53 -13.66 -22.89
CA ALA A 25 -74.47 -14.12 -21.85
C ALA A 25 -73.86 -14.58 -20.50
N ALA A 26 -74.37 -14.24 -19.30
CA ALA A 26 -75.15 -13.12 -18.73
C ALA A 26 -75.71 -13.59 -17.36
N ALA A 27 -75.82 -12.70 -16.36
CA ALA A 27 -76.56 -12.87 -15.08
C ALA A 27 -76.05 -13.98 -14.10
N ASP A 28 -76.24 -13.91 -12.78
CA ASP A 28 -76.57 -12.80 -11.87
C ASP A 28 -76.23 -13.19 -10.40
N ASN A 29 -76.22 -12.18 -9.53
CA ASN A 29 -76.56 -12.18 -8.09
C ASN A 29 -75.75 -12.89 -6.98
N ASP A 30 -75.45 -12.06 -5.97
CA ASP A 30 -75.70 -12.21 -4.53
C ASP A 30 -74.83 -13.05 -3.57
N SER A 31 -74.09 -12.30 -2.75
CA SER A 31 -74.31 -12.15 -1.30
C SER A 31 -74.17 -13.34 -0.33
N ALA A 32 -73.11 -13.23 0.49
CA ALA A 32 -73.10 -13.34 1.96
C ALA A 32 -73.00 -14.71 2.68
N ALA A 33 -71.93 -14.79 3.47
CA ALA A 33 -71.86 -15.22 4.88
C ALA A 33 -71.64 -16.71 5.28
N ALA A 34 -70.92 -16.81 6.41
CA ALA A 34 -70.89 -17.86 7.43
C ALA A 34 -70.14 -19.19 7.16
N ALA A 35 -68.96 -19.28 7.80
CA ALA A 35 -68.50 -20.34 8.71
C ALA A 35 -68.60 -21.83 8.32
N LEU A 36 -67.47 -22.56 8.42
CA LEU A 36 -67.21 -23.60 9.45
C LEU A 36 -65.87 -24.32 9.20
N LEU A 37 -65.11 -24.59 10.27
CA LEU A 37 -64.06 -25.62 10.31
C LEU A 37 -64.71 -27.00 10.55
N PRO A 38 -64.09 -28.11 10.13
CA PRO A 38 -63.23 -28.86 11.05
C PRO A 38 -61.94 -29.40 10.38
N ALA A 39 -60.78 -29.27 11.04
CA ALA A 39 -60.13 -30.28 11.90
C ALA A 39 -59.25 -31.29 11.14
N ALA A 40 -57.98 -31.39 11.55
CA ALA A 40 -57.02 -32.40 11.09
C ALA A 40 -56.36 -33.06 12.29
N ASP A 41 -56.42 -34.39 12.31
CA ASP A 41 -55.82 -35.25 13.33
C ASP A 41 -54.28 -35.24 13.27
N LYS A 42 -53.64 -35.31 14.45
CA LYS A 42 -52.29 -35.89 14.63
C LYS A 42 -51.98 -36.04 16.12
N GLY A 43 -51.96 -37.29 16.59
CA GLY A 43 -51.52 -37.66 17.93
C GLY A 43 -50.05 -38.06 18.00
N LEU A 44 -49.60 -38.30 19.24
CA LEU A 44 -48.32 -38.91 19.67
C LEU A 44 -47.07 -38.03 19.41
N GLY A 45 -46.16 -37.86 20.36
CA GLY A 45 -46.12 -38.35 21.74
C GLY A 45 -45.03 -37.64 22.55
N ALA A 46 -45.14 -37.66 23.88
CA ALA A 46 -44.27 -36.91 24.78
C ALA A 46 -42.94 -37.61 25.07
N LEU A 47 -41.96 -36.85 25.57
CA LEU A 47 -41.40 -36.99 26.94
C LEU A 47 -40.08 -36.21 27.07
N HIS A 48 -40.04 -35.21 27.97
CA HIS A 48 -38.85 -34.90 28.78
C HIS A 48 -39.19 -33.99 29.98
N GLY A 49 -38.52 -34.25 31.09
CA GLY A 49 -38.54 -33.48 32.34
C GLY A 49 -38.18 -34.37 33.54
N PRO A 50 -37.87 -33.82 34.72
CA PRO A 50 -37.67 -32.41 35.05
C PRO A 50 -36.25 -32.13 35.62
N ALA A 51 -36.06 -30.96 36.24
CA ALA A 51 -34.81 -30.50 36.85
C ALA A 51 -34.60 -31.06 38.28
N GLU A 52 -33.35 -31.01 38.78
CA GLU A 52 -33.03 -30.44 40.10
C GLU A 52 -31.51 -30.17 40.26
N ALA A 53 -31.15 -29.41 41.30
CA ALA A 53 -29.79 -28.90 41.55
C ALA A 53 -29.21 -29.41 42.87
N LEU A 54 -27.88 -29.40 43.02
CA LEU A 54 -27.18 -29.39 44.33
C LEU A 54 -25.70 -29.00 44.18
N ALA A 55 -25.11 -28.45 45.25
CA ALA A 55 -23.78 -27.85 45.26
C ALA A 55 -22.86 -28.47 46.32
N SER A 56 -21.53 -28.38 46.11
CA SER A 56 -20.50 -28.56 47.16
C SER A 56 -19.20 -27.82 46.78
N ALA A 57 -18.31 -27.55 47.76
CA ALA A 57 -17.41 -26.39 47.70
C ALA A 57 -15.92 -26.64 48.05
N GLY A 58 -15.04 -25.74 47.56
CA GLY A 58 -13.71 -25.42 48.10
C GLY A 58 -12.51 -26.29 47.61
N PRO A 59 -11.24 -25.85 47.80
CA PRO A 59 -10.74 -24.68 48.56
C PRO A 59 -10.04 -23.59 47.68
N ARG A 60 -9.08 -22.82 48.25
CA ARG A 60 -8.88 -21.37 47.96
C ARG A 60 -7.39 -20.92 48.02
N LEU A 61 -7.09 -19.74 47.42
CA LEU A 61 -5.92 -18.81 47.61
C LEU A 61 -4.70 -18.93 46.63
N PRO A 62 -3.83 -17.89 46.46
CA PRO A 62 -4.17 -16.49 46.09
C PRO A 62 -3.13 -15.78 45.15
N GLY A 63 -3.47 -14.60 44.57
CA GLY A 63 -2.48 -13.54 44.28
C GLY A 63 -2.52 -12.82 42.90
N GLY A 64 -2.39 -11.48 42.91
CA GLY A 64 -2.09 -10.64 41.73
C GLY A 64 -3.28 -9.85 41.13
N PRO A 65 -3.16 -8.52 40.88
CA PRO A 65 -4.29 -7.69 40.44
C PRO A 65 -4.36 -7.48 38.91
N PRO A 66 -5.57 -7.26 38.33
CA PRO A 66 -5.72 -6.65 37.03
C PRO A 66 -5.89 -5.12 37.15
N LEU A 67 -4.91 -4.35 36.70
CA LEU A 67 -5.12 -2.97 36.29
C LEU A 67 -5.57 -2.98 34.83
N PHE A 68 -6.81 -2.59 34.55
CA PHE A 68 -7.21 -1.66 33.48
C PHE A 68 -8.72 -1.41 33.58
N SER A 69 -9.09 -0.24 34.09
CA SER A 69 -10.49 0.14 34.30
C SER A 69 -11.18 0.47 32.98
N ARG A 70 -11.97 -0.47 32.46
CA ARG A 70 -12.80 -0.28 31.27
C ARG A 70 -14.02 0.58 31.64
N PHE A 71 -13.95 1.89 31.40
CA PHE A 71 -15.09 2.78 31.60
C PHE A 71 -16.20 2.45 30.59
N VAL A 72 -17.31 1.90 31.09
CA VAL A 72 -18.51 1.63 30.29
C VAL A 72 -19.42 2.85 30.35
N CYS A 73 -19.49 3.60 29.24
CA CYS A 73 -20.50 4.64 29.06
C CYS A 73 -21.76 4.03 28.45
N THR A 74 -22.78 3.76 29.28
CA THR A 74 -24.13 3.47 28.80
C THR A 74 -24.80 4.77 28.32
N PRO A 75 -25.30 4.86 27.08
CA PRO A 75 -26.03 6.04 26.64
C PRO A 75 -27.39 6.11 27.34
N LEU A 76 -27.70 7.26 27.96
CA LEU A 76 -29.06 7.60 28.36
C LEU A 76 -29.80 8.13 27.12
N SER A 77 -30.94 7.52 26.78
CA SER A 77 -31.80 7.99 25.68
C SER A 77 -32.31 9.40 25.96
N THR A 78 -32.00 10.34 25.06
CA THR A 78 -32.51 11.71 25.11
C THR A 78 -33.69 11.87 24.15
N GLU A 79 -34.91 11.91 24.69
CA GLU A 79 -36.06 12.49 24.00
C GLU A 79 -36.67 13.61 24.86
N CYS A 80 -36.63 14.84 24.33
CA CYS A 80 -37.40 15.97 24.83
C CYS A 80 -38.62 16.15 23.92
N PRO A 81 -39.86 15.89 24.38
CA PRO A 81 -41.03 16.06 23.54
C PRO A 81 -41.44 17.53 23.45
N ALA A 82 -41.39 18.10 22.25
CA ALA A 82 -42.06 19.36 21.93
C ALA A 82 -43.50 19.08 21.48
N THR A 83 -44.46 19.51 22.32
CA THR A 83 -45.87 19.80 21.97
C THR A 83 -46.63 18.80 21.07
N GLY A 84 -47.34 17.86 21.70
CA GLY A 84 -48.41 17.06 21.09
C GLY A 84 -49.44 16.65 22.15
N THR A 85 -50.73 16.87 21.90
CA THR A 85 -51.82 16.71 22.89
C THR A 85 -52.18 15.24 23.14
N GLY A 86 -52.21 14.78 24.41
CA GLY A 86 -52.83 13.50 24.77
C GLY A 86 -52.53 12.94 26.17
N SER A 87 -53.48 13.10 27.10
CA SER A 87 -53.78 12.25 28.27
C SER A 87 -52.64 11.64 29.15
N ALA A 88 -52.35 12.33 30.25
CA ALA A 88 -51.97 11.84 31.59
C ALA A 88 -51.62 10.35 31.85
N ALA A 89 -50.38 10.10 32.31
CA ALA A 89 -50.05 9.33 33.52
C ALA A 89 -48.59 9.62 33.94
N GLY A 90 -48.37 10.42 34.99
CA GLY A 90 -47.02 10.85 35.40
C GLY A 90 -46.64 10.46 36.82
N SER A 91 -45.54 9.73 36.98
CA SER A 91 -44.84 9.56 38.26
C SER A 91 -43.80 10.68 38.42
N ALA A 92 -44.06 11.64 39.31
CA ALA A 92 -43.12 12.73 39.55
C ALA A 92 -41.91 12.25 40.37
N ALA A 93 -40.70 12.41 39.82
CA ALA A 93 -39.45 12.21 40.55
C ALA A 93 -39.35 13.20 41.73
N GLY A 94 -38.89 12.72 42.89
CA GLY A 94 -38.91 13.49 44.14
C GLY A 94 -37.86 14.61 44.18
N PRO A 95 -38.07 15.66 45.01
CA PRO A 95 -37.09 16.76 45.16
C PRO A 95 -35.68 16.31 45.57
N GLU A 96 -35.56 15.21 46.33
CA GLU A 96 -34.28 14.61 46.71
C GLU A 96 -33.49 14.05 45.52
N GLU A 97 -34.16 13.42 44.57
CA GLU A 97 -33.51 12.79 43.41
C GLU A 97 -32.89 13.84 42.48
N LEU A 98 -33.57 14.99 42.34
CA LEU A 98 -33.07 16.15 41.60
C LEU A 98 -31.87 16.82 42.31
N LEU A 99 -31.82 16.78 43.65
CA LEU A 99 -30.66 17.22 44.44
C LEU A 99 -29.48 16.25 44.33
N ALA A 100 -29.73 14.94 44.34
CA ALA A 100 -28.71 13.89 44.14
C ALA A 100 -28.09 13.96 42.74
N LEU A 101 -28.91 14.18 41.70
CA LEU A 101 -28.41 14.38 40.33
C LEU A 101 -27.56 15.65 40.20
N ARG A 102 -27.92 16.73 40.91
CA ARG A 102 -27.12 17.97 40.95
C ARG A 102 -25.79 17.81 41.66
N SER A 103 -25.73 17.07 42.77
CA SER A 103 -24.48 16.80 43.48
C SER A 103 -23.56 15.87 42.66
N ALA A 104 -24.12 14.82 42.04
CA ALA A 104 -23.39 13.94 41.11
C ALA A 104 -22.80 14.72 39.91
N ALA A 105 -23.59 15.60 39.28
CA ALA A 105 -23.12 16.45 38.19
C ALA A 105 -22.02 17.44 38.63
N ALA A 106 -22.10 17.98 39.85
CA ALA A 106 -21.05 18.82 40.41
C ALA A 106 -19.75 18.04 40.70
N GLN A 107 -19.88 16.78 41.14
CA GLN A 107 -18.74 15.90 41.41
C GLN A 107 -18.03 15.48 40.11
N LEU A 108 -18.78 15.09 39.08
CA LEU A 108 -18.24 14.79 37.73
C LEU A 108 -17.52 15.99 37.11
N ARG A 109 -18.01 17.22 37.33
CA ARG A 109 -17.31 18.44 36.88
C ARG A 109 -15.97 18.65 37.59
N ARG A 110 -15.85 18.31 38.88
CA ARG A 110 -14.56 18.39 39.60
C ARG A 110 -13.57 17.36 39.07
N THR A 111 -13.98 16.11 38.93
CA THR A 111 -13.09 15.05 38.40
C THR A 111 -12.65 15.32 36.96
N ALA A 112 -13.51 15.92 36.13
CA ALA A 112 -13.13 16.32 34.77
C ALA A 112 -12.09 17.47 34.75
N LEU A 113 -12.16 18.42 35.69
CA LEU A 113 -11.16 19.48 35.84
C LEU A 113 -9.83 18.93 36.39
N GLU A 114 -9.87 18.01 37.35
CA GLU A 114 -8.68 17.33 37.88
C GLU A 114 -7.98 16.50 36.78
N GLN A 115 -8.74 15.76 35.96
CA GLN A 115 -8.18 15.06 34.80
C GLN A 115 -7.58 16.02 33.77
N LYS A 116 -8.20 17.18 33.52
CA LYS A 116 -7.68 18.19 32.61
C LYS A 116 -6.32 18.73 33.07
N GLU A 117 -6.16 19.05 34.35
CA GLU A 117 -4.86 19.51 34.89
C GLU A 117 -3.80 18.41 34.87
N ARG A 118 -4.19 17.15 35.09
CA ARG A 118 -3.28 16.01 34.98
C ARG A 118 -2.75 15.84 33.55
N ILE A 119 -3.64 15.90 32.55
CA ILE A 119 -3.27 15.87 31.14
C ILE A 119 -2.37 17.06 30.77
N ARG A 120 -2.64 18.25 31.34
CA ARG A 120 -1.82 19.45 31.12
C ARG A 120 -0.39 19.25 31.64
N MET A 121 -0.22 18.67 32.83
CA MET A 121 1.09 18.30 33.37
C MET A 121 1.78 17.23 32.51
N ASP A 122 1.06 16.18 32.12
CA ASP A 122 1.62 15.10 31.29
C ASP A 122 2.14 15.67 29.94
N GLN A 123 1.42 16.60 29.31
CA GLN A 123 1.86 17.31 28.10
C GLN A 123 3.13 18.18 28.33
N GLU A 124 3.28 18.80 29.50
CA GLU A 124 4.49 19.55 29.86
C GLU A 124 5.69 18.60 30.02
N THR A 125 5.52 17.46 30.69
CA THR A 125 6.61 16.46 30.84
C THR A 125 7.04 15.86 29.50
N ILE A 126 6.10 15.58 28.59
CA ILE A 126 6.40 15.10 27.23
C ILE A 126 7.22 16.16 26.48
N ARG A 127 6.79 17.44 26.53
CA ARG A 127 7.52 18.54 25.87
C ARG A 127 8.94 18.72 26.43
N GLU A 128 9.13 18.54 27.74
CA GLU A 128 10.46 18.57 28.38
C GLU A 128 11.34 17.37 27.94
N LEU A 129 10.77 16.16 27.91
CA LEU A 129 11.47 14.94 27.48
C LEU A 129 11.89 15.00 26.01
N THR A 130 10.99 15.43 25.11
CA THR A 130 11.31 15.65 23.70
C THR A 130 12.41 16.72 23.53
N GLY A 131 12.39 17.77 24.34
CA GLY A 131 13.45 18.79 24.38
C GLY A 131 14.78 18.30 24.94
N LYS A 132 14.80 17.25 25.79
CA LYS A 132 16.02 16.57 26.24
C LYS A 132 16.54 15.62 25.16
N LEU A 133 15.66 14.88 24.49
CA LEU A 133 15.99 13.95 23.41
C LEU A 133 16.67 14.68 22.23
N SER A 134 16.12 15.80 21.79
CA SER A 134 16.70 16.59 20.68
C SER A 134 18.09 17.19 21.03
N ARG A 135 18.39 17.42 22.31
CA ARG A 135 19.75 17.80 22.75
C ARG A 135 20.73 16.62 22.74
N CYS A 136 20.26 15.40 23.01
CA CYS A 136 21.08 14.20 22.84
C CYS A 136 21.36 13.91 21.35
N GLU A 137 20.36 14.07 20.48
CA GLU A 137 20.50 13.90 19.03
C GLU A 137 21.40 14.98 18.41
N GLY A 138 21.29 16.24 18.89
CA GLY A 138 22.17 17.34 18.48
C GLY A 138 23.65 17.14 18.82
N GLY A 139 23.96 16.31 19.82
CA GLY A 139 25.35 15.95 20.18
C GLY A 139 26.03 14.98 19.20
N LEU A 140 25.28 14.33 18.31
CA LEU A 140 25.77 13.31 17.38
C LEU A 140 25.95 13.82 15.93
N ARG A 141 25.80 15.13 15.70
CA ARG A 141 25.85 15.70 14.34
C ARG A 141 26.60 17.04 14.27
N SER A 142 27.92 16.97 14.11
CA SER A 142 28.74 18.09 13.59
C SER A 142 30.05 17.56 12.97
N PRO A 143 30.38 17.93 11.71
CA PRO A 143 31.65 17.57 11.07
C PRO A 143 32.77 18.54 11.50
N PRO A 144 34.05 18.11 11.51
CA PRO A 144 35.16 18.98 11.91
C PRO A 144 35.61 19.90 10.77
N ALA A 145 35.54 21.21 10.99
CA ALA A 145 36.24 22.21 10.19
C ALA A 145 37.35 22.88 11.02
N ALA A 146 38.46 23.18 10.34
CA ALA A 146 39.74 23.72 10.78
C ALA A 146 39.80 24.60 12.06
N ALA A 147 40.88 24.44 12.83
CA ALA A 147 41.36 25.41 13.82
C ALA A 147 42.90 25.49 13.86
N PRO A 148 43.45 26.71 13.92
CA PRO A 148 44.74 27.00 14.56
C PRO A 148 44.61 28.15 15.60
N PRO A 149 45.64 28.47 16.41
CA PRO A 149 46.69 27.61 16.97
C PRO A 149 46.89 27.79 18.51
N ALA A 150 47.78 26.98 19.11
CA ALA A 150 48.43 27.12 20.43
C ALA A 150 47.53 27.01 21.70
N ALA A 151 47.90 26.31 22.79
CA ALA A 151 49.23 25.98 23.30
C ALA A 151 49.23 24.78 24.29
N ALA A 152 50.39 24.10 24.39
CA ALA A 152 50.95 23.32 25.52
C ALA A 152 50.08 22.30 26.32
N GLY A 153 50.50 21.01 26.36
CA GLY A 153 49.88 20.05 27.31
C GLY A 153 50.25 18.56 27.30
N LEU A 154 51.54 18.19 27.29
CA LEU A 154 52.08 16.90 27.84
C LEU A 154 51.62 15.51 27.30
N ARG A 155 52.58 14.84 26.63
CA ARG A 155 53.01 13.42 26.81
C ARG A 155 52.00 12.26 26.75
N ALA A 156 52.10 11.46 25.69
CA ALA A 156 52.54 10.04 25.75
C ALA A 156 53.03 9.57 24.36
N ALA A 157 53.94 8.58 24.31
CA ALA A 157 54.58 8.09 23.08
C ALA A 157 53.87 6.85 22.47
N PRO A 158 54.10 6.51 21.18
CA PRO A 158 53.21 5.63 20.41
C PRO A 158 53.77 4.23 20.12
N HIS A 159 52.90 3.30 19.70
CA HIS A 159 53.26 2.18 18.81
C HIS A 159 52.09 1.83 17.84
N PRO A 160 52.35 1.19 16.66
CA PRO A 160 51.56 1.45 15.45
C PRO A 160 50.98 0.22 14.72
N GLY A 161 50.15 0.48 13.69
CA GLY A 161 49.49 -0.47 12.78
C GLY A 161 47.97 -0.47 12.99
N THR A 162 47.07 -0.28 12.02
CA THR A 162 47.05 -0.53 10.56
C THR A 162 45.94 0.33 9.89
N MET A 163 45.91 0.72 8.61
CA MET A 163 46.78 0.56 7.42
C MET A 163 46.79 1.88 6.61
N GLY A 164 47.59 1.99 5.53
CA GLY A 164 47.47 3.06 4.53
C GLY A 164 48.73 3.33 3.71
N HIS A 165 49.15 2.38 2.86
CA HIS A 165 50.22 2.64 1.89
C HIS A 165 49.68 3.52 0.74
N PRO A 166 50.39 4.60 0.32
CA PRO A 166 50.14 5.23 -0.97
C PRO A 166 50.56 4.27 -2.11
N PRO A 167 50.03 4.44 -3.34
CA PRO A 167 50.29 3.51 -4.43
C PRO A 167 51.77 3.50 -4.83
N ASP A 168 52.37 2.32 -4.86
CA ASP A 168 53.76 2.12 -5.27
C ASP A 168 53.99 2.60 -6.72
N GLU A 169 55.14 3.24 -6.95
CA GLU A 169 55.62 3.48 -8.31
C GLU A 169 55.85 2.14 -9.03
N PRO A 170 55.50 2.03 -10.32
CA PRO A 170 55.56 0.75 -11.03
C PRO A 170 56.99 0.20 -11.03
N PRO A 171 57.18 -1.13 -10.83
CA PRO A 171 58.50 -1.73 -10.56
C PRO A 171 59.55 -1.44 -11.65
N ALA A 172 59.13 -1.25 -12.89
CA ALA A 172 60.00 -0.84 -14.01
C ALA A 172 60.72 0.51 -13.78
N VAL A 173 60.17 1.43 -12.97
CA VAL A 173 60.84 2.70 -12.62
C VAL A 173 61.97 2.46 -11.63
N ARG A 174 61.76 1.57 -10.64
CA ARG A 174 62.79 1.20 -9.67
C ARG A 174 63.94 0.42 -10.29
N GLU A 175 63.63 -0.56 -11.16
CA GLU A 175 64.67 -1.29 -11.92
C GLU A 175 65.50 -0.35 -12.79
N LEU A 176 64.88 0.66 -13.41
CA LEU A 176 65.58 1.67 -14.20
C LEU A 176 66.45 2.58 -13.32
N GLU A 177 65.96 3.02 -12.15
CA GLU A 177 66.71 3.87 -11.24
C GLU A 177 67.94 3.15 -10.65
N GLU A 178 67.79 1.87 -10.32
CA GLU A 178 68.86 1.01 -9.79
C GLU A 178 69.90 0.68 -10.87
N ALA A 179 69.48 0.46 -12.12
CA ALA A 179 70.38 0.33 -13.27
C ALA A 179 71.16 1.61 -13.57
N VAL A 180 70.53 2.79 -13.47
CA VAL A 180 71.18 4.10 -13.66
C VAL A 180 72.23 4.36 -12.57
N ARG A 181 71.91 4.11 -11.29
CA ARG A 181 72.89 4.25 -10.19
C ARG A 181 74.07 3.30 -10.37
N THR A 182 73.83 2.06 -10.82
CA THR A 182 74.89 1.07 -11.08
C THR A 182 75.80 1.46 -12.25
N LEU A 183 75.26 2.15 -13.27
CA LEU A 183 76.06 2.73 -14.36
C LEU A 183 76.88 3.93 -13.89
N GLN A 184 76.31 4.78 -13.04
CA GLN A 184 76.96 5.97 -12.51
C GLN A 184 78.15 5.61 -11.60
N ASP A 185 77.97 4.68 -10.66
CA ASP A 185 79.03 4.17 -9.77
C ASP A 185 80.19 3.51 -10.56
N ARG A 186 79.89 2.90 -11.72
CA ARG A 186 80.90 2.35 -12.64
C ARG A 186 81.68 3.41 -13.42
N ILE A 187 81.06 4.54 -13.75
CA ILE A 187 81.73 5.67 -14.41
C ILE A 187 82.68 6.35 -13.43
N ASP A 188 82.21 6.62 -12.20
CA ASP A 188 83.01 7.22 -11.12
C ASP A 188 84.23 6.33 -10.77
N ARG A 189 84.07 5.00 -10.82
CA ARG A 189 85.19 4.04 -10.65
C ARG A 189 86.22 4.10 -11.77
N ILE A 190 85.80 4.34 -13.01
CA ILE A 190 86.69 4.43 -14.18
C ILE A 190 87.44 5.77 -14.17
N GLU A 191 86.82 6.87 -13.73
CA GLU A 191 87.52 8.14 -13.51
C GLU A 191 88.59 8.05 -12.41
N GLN A 192 88.36 7.24 -11.35
CA GLN A 192 89.33 7.06 -10.27
C GLN A 192 90.53 6.14 -10.61
N GLU A 193 90.46 5.33 -11.67
CA GLU A 193 91.54 4.41 -12.07
C GLU A 193 92.55 5.00 -13.08
N LEU A 194 92.50 6.31 -13.37
CA LEU A 194 93.44 7.02 -14.27
C LEU A 194 94.58 7.74 -13.50
N PRO A 195 95.83 7.23 -13.52
CA PRO A 195 96.94 7.88 -12.82
C PRO A 195 97.53 9.03 -13.65
N ALA A 196 97.63 10.22 -13.06
CA ALA A 196 98.33 11.33 -13.66
C ALA A 196 99.86 11.21 -13.48
N ARG A 197 100.62 10.97 -14.58
CA ARG A 197 101.85 11.73 -14.89
C ARG A 197 102.50 11.50 -16.27
N THR A 198 102.48 12.57 -17.06
CA THR A 198 103.61 13.17 -17.82
C THR A 198 104.59 12.33 -18.67
N ASN A 199 104.63 12.70 -19.96
CA ASN A 199 105.77 12.74 -20.89
C ASN A 199 106.59 11.46 -21.16
N GLY A 200 106.25 10.80 -22.27
CA GLY A 200 107.15 9.96 -23.08
C GLY A 200 106.79 10.13 -24.57
N SER A 201 107.77 10.22 -25.45
CA SER A 201 107.59 10.49 -26.88
C SER A 201 106.90 9.33 -27.64
N ALA A 202 106.20 9.66 -28.73
CA ALA A 202 105.39 8.76 -29.56
C ALA A 202 106.19 7.60 -30.21
N PRO A 203 105.50 6.55 -30.72
CA PRO A 203 104.88 6.66 -32.05
C PRO A 203 103.35 6.50 -32.08
N THR A 204 102.76 6.95 -33.19
CA THR A 204 101.33 6.96 -33.52
C THR A 204 100.71 5.56 -33.65
N ALA A 205 99.68 5.29 -32.83
CA ALA A 205 98.60 4.36 -33.18
C ALA A 205 97.62 5.06 -34.15
N PRO A 206 97.01 4.34 -35.12
CA PRO A 206 96.33 4.95 -36.26
C PRO A 206 95.04 5.68 -35.86
N ALA A 207 94.83 6.88 -36.41
CA ALA A 207 93.67 7.75 -36.14
C ALA A 207 92.32 7.02 -36.33
N LEU A 208 92.23 6.16 -37.34
CA LEU A 208 91.03 5.38 -37.71
C LEU A 208 90.37 4.62 -36.54
N ALA A 209 91.14 4.16 -35.53
CA ALA A 209 90.57 3.44 -34.40
C ALA A 209 89.91 4.35 -33.36
N ARG A 210 90.33 5.62 -33.24
CA ARG A 210 89.64 6.62 -32.40
C ARG A 210 88.40 7.15 -33.11
N ASP A 211 88.48 7.42 -34.40
CA ASP A 211 87.34 7.86 -35.22
C ASP A 211 86.21 6.81 -35.22
N ALA A 212 86.55 5.52 -35.31
CA ALA A 212 85.60 4.41 -35.21
C ALA A 212 84.93 4.28 -33.82
N LEU A 213 85.59 4.72 -32.75
CA LEU A 213 85.00 4.76 -31.41
C LEU A 213 84.11 5.99 -31.22
N HIS A 214 84.53 7.15 -31.72
CA HIS A 214 83.78 8.41 -31.63
C HIS A 214 82.47 8.32 -32.41
N THR A 215 82.51 7.84 -33.66
CA THR A 215 81.31 7.61 -34.48
C THR A 215 80.34 6.58 -33.86
N LYS A 216 80.84 5.62 -33.05
CA LYS A 216 79.98 4.71 -32.28
C LYS A 216 79.34 5.36 -31.06
N MET A 217 80.02 6.31 -30.43
CA MET A 217 79.50 7.11 -29.32
C MET A 217 78.40 8.05 -29.81
N GLU A 218 78.63 8.80 -30.89
CA GLU A 218 77.64 9.66 -31.54
C GLU A 218 76.39 8.85 -31.96
N GLN A 219 76.57 7.67 -32.57
CA GLN A 219 75.45 6.80 -32.96
C GLN A 219 74.64 6.29 -31.76
N LEU A 220 75.27 6.08 -30.60
CA LEU A 220 74.61 5.70 -29.35
C LEU A 220 73.89 6.89 -28.71
N GLU A 221 74.44 8.09 -28.77
CA GLU A 221 73.81 9.33 -28.30
C GLU A 221 72.56 9.66 -29.13
N GLU A 222 72.63 9.62 -30.46
CA GLU A 222 71.46 9.78 -31.34
C GLU A 222 70.37 8.75 -31.02
N GLN A 223 70.75 7.48 -30.85
CA GLN A 223 69.80 6.42 -30.51
C GLN A 223 69.17 6.66 -29.13
N LEU A 224 69.94 7.08 -28.13
CA LEU A 224 69.44 7.39 -26.79
C LEU A 224 68.48 8.59 -26.81
N LEU A 225 68.84 9.69 -27.48
CA LEU A 225 68.01 10.88 -27.64
C LEU A 225 66.70 10.56 -28.35
N SER A 226 66.72 9.75 -29.42
CA SER A 226 65.51 9.30 -30.10
C SER A 226 64.58 8.49 -29.19
N LYS A 227 65.15 7.68 -28.29
CA LYS A 227 64.39 6.85 -27.35
C LYS A 227 63.81 7.67 -26.18
N ILE A 228 64.56 8.65 -25.69
CA ILE A 228 64.06 9.61 -24.68
C ILE A 228 62.88 10.41 -25.24
N LEU A 229 62.98 10.91 -26.48
CA LEU A 229 61.90 11.66 -27.13
C LEU A 229 60.63 10.82 -27.36
N THR A 230 60.78 9.55 -27.75
CA THR A 230 59.63 8.64 -27.89
C THR A 230 58.97 8.33 -26.54
N LEU A 231 59.74 7.99 -25.51
CA LEU A 231 59.21 7.76 -24.15
C LEU A 231 58.55 9.02 -23.55
N GLN A 232 59.10 10.20 -23.79
CA GLN A 232 58.49 11.46 -23.36
C GLN A 232 57.15 11.71 -24.06
N LYS A 233 57.04 11.40 -25.35
CA LYS A 233 55.79 11.48 -26.12
C LYS A 233 54.75 10.46 -25.65
N GLU A 234 55.15 9.22 -25.38
CA GLU A 234 54.28 8.18 -24.82
C GLU A 234 53.78 8.56 -23.42
N ARG A 235 54.65 9.10 -22.56
CA ARG A 235 54.27 9.62 -21.23
C ARG A 235 53.26 10.76 -21.32
N GLN A 236 53.44 11.68 -22.27
CA GLN A 236 52.47 12.76 -22.51
C GLN A 236 51.12 12.22 -22.99
N ALA A 237 51.11 11.29 -23.94
CA ALA A 237 49.89 10.65 -24.43
C ALA A 237 49.15 9.90 -23.31
N ALA A 238 49.85 9.08 -22.52
CA ALA A 238 49.27 8.35 -21.39
C ALA A 238 48.76 9.28 -20.28
N SER A 239 49.41 10.44 -20.06
CA SER A 239 48.91 11.46 -19.14
C SER A 239 47.60 12.08 -19.64
N THR A 240 47.49 12.39 -20.94
CA THR A 240 46.27 12.94 -21.53
C THR A 240 45.12 11.94 -21.49
N ASP A 241 45.39 10.68 -21.81
CA ASP A 241 44.39 9.60 -21.76
C ASP A 241 43.86 9.38 -20.33
N ARG A 242 44.77 9.35 -19.33
CA ARG A 242 44.38 9.28 -17.92
C ARG A 242 43.53 10.47 -17.47
N SER A 243 43.87 11.70 -17.89
CA SER A 243 43.04 12.88 -17.61
C SER A 243 41.67 12.80 -18.28
N GLN A 244 41.59 12.29 -19.51
CA GLN A 244 40.33 12.10 -20.24
C GLN A 244 39.46 11.03 -19.56
N GLN A 245 40.05 9.91 -19.15
CA GLN A 245 39.36 8.86 -18.39
C GLN A 245 38.83 9.40 -17.06
N GLN A 246 39.62 10.19 -16.32
CA GLN A 246 39.20 10.78 -15.06
C GLN A 246 38.05 11.78 -15.24
N HIS A 247 38.08 12.60 -16.30
CA HIS A 247 36.96 13.49 -16.64
C HIS A 247 35.68 12.73 -17.03
N ASN A 248 35.81 11.61 -17.76
CA ASN A 248 34.67 10.76 -18.10
C ASN A 248 34.05 10.13 -16.83
N ILE A 249 34.87 9.65 -15.88
CA ILE A 249 34.40 9.11 -14.60
C ILE A 249 33.67 10.19 -13.78
N GLU A 250 34.22 11.41 -13.72
CA GLU A 250 33.60 12.54 -13.02
C GLU A 250 32.26 12.95 -13.65
N LYS A 251 32.16 12.90 -14.99
CA LYS A 251 30.91 13.15 -15.72
C LYS A 251 29.84 12.08 -15.42
N GLU A 252 30.20 10.80 -15.43
CA GLU A 252 29.30 9.70 -15.04
C GLU A 252 28.88 9.82 -13.58
N LEU A 253 29.81 10.14 -12.68
CA LEU A 253 29.52 10.34 -11.25
C LEU A 253 28.54 11.50 -11.04
N ASN A 254 28.73 12.64 -11.73
CA ASN A 254 27.80 13.77 -11.67
C ASN A 254 26.43 13.42 -12.27
N SER A 255 26.36 12.62 -13.33
CA SER A 255 25.09 12.13 -13.87
C SER A 255 24.36 11.19 -12.89
N LEU A 256 25.09 10.28 -12.25
CA LEU A 256 24.55 9.41 -11.21
C LEU A 256 24.11 10.20 -9.98
N GLN A 257 24.89 11.19 -9.53
CA GLN A 257 24.55 12.05 -8.41
C GLN A 257 23.28 12.85 -8.69
N ASN A 258 23.11 13.39 -9.90
CA ASN A 258 21.89 14.09 -10.31
C ASN A 258 20.68 13.14 -10.37
N ARG A 259 20.85 11.89 -10.83
CA ARG A 259 19.77 10.88 -10.79
C ARG A 259 19.42 10.46 -9.36
N VAL A 260 20.40 10.39 -8.46
CA VAL A 260 20.17 10.12 -7.03
C VAL A 260 19.44 11.30 -6.40
N THR A 261 19.85 12.55 -6.66
CA THR A 261 19.13 13.71 -6.12
C THR A 261 17.74 13.87 -6.71
N GLU A 262 17.51 13.54 -7.98
CA GLU A 262 16.15 13.45 -8.57
C GLU A 262 15.28 12.39 -7.87
N LEU A 263 15.84 11.25 -7.48
CA LEU A 263 15.15 10.21 -6.71
C LEU A 263 14.92 10.60 -5.24
N GLU A 264 15.84 11.36 -4.62
CA GLU A 264 15.74 11.85 -3.25
C GLU A 264 14.84 13.09 -3.09
N HIS A 265 14.72 13.92 -4.14
CA HIS A 265 13.88 15.12 -4.19
C HIS A 265 12.57 14.91 -4.96
N GLY A 266 12.34 13.71 -5.51
CA GLY A 266 10.99 13.22 -5.78
C GLY A 266 10.13 13.31 -4.50
N PRO A 267 8.80 13.41 -4.61
CA PRO A 267 7.94 13.73 -3.48
C PRO A 267 8.22 12.80 -2.28
N LEU A 268 8.59 13.40 -1.15
CA LEU A 268 9.03 12.71 0.06
C LEU A 268 7.92 11.81 0.60
N GLY A 269 8.02 10.55 0.23
CA GLY A 269 6.98 9.54 0.42
C GLY A 269 6.83 8.72 -0.84
N TYR A 270 7.55 7.59 -0.90
CA TYR A 270 7.04 6.44 -1.64
C TYR A 270 5.79 5.96 -0.89
N SER A 271 4.67 6.64 -1.11
CA SER A 271 3.35 6.09 -0.88
C SER A 271 3.15 5.07 -2.00
N PRO A 272 2.98 3.77 -1.68
CA PRO A 272 2.52 2.80 -2.66
C PRO A 272 1.27 3.35 -3.39
N PRO A 273 1.10 3.09 -4.70
CA PRO A 273 -0.04 3.61 -5.46
C PRO A 273 -1.40 3.17 -4.88
N ASP A 274 -1.41 2.12 -4.05
CA ASP A 274 -2.56 1.59 -3.33
C ASP A 274 -2.69 2.10 -1.88
N ALA A 275 -1.75 2.90 -1.36
CA ALA A 275 -1.71 3.38 0.03
C ALA A 275 -2.61 4.60 0.30
N PHE A 276 -3.83 4.58 -0.22
CA PHE A 276 -4.84 5.61 0.01
C PHE A 276 -6.23 5.01 0.25
N LYS A 277 -7.07 5.77 0.98
CA LYS A 277 -8.49 5.52 1.17
C LYS A 277 -9.35 6.64 0.60
N VAL A 278 -10.51 6.29 0.10
CA VAL A 278 -11.61 7.20 -0.25
C VAL A 278 -12.54 7.32 0.96
N THR A 279 -12.89 8.54 1.34
CA THR A 279 -13.85 8.81 2.43
C THR A 279 -15.13 9.42 1.87
N ILE A 280 -16.27 8.82 2.22
CA ILE A 280 -17.61 9.35 1.93
C ILE A 280 -18.27 9.62 3.31
N PRO A 281 -18.23 10.88 3.79
CA PRO A 281 -18.50 11.18 5.20
C PRO A 281 -19.99 11.31 5.54
N VAL A 282 -20.87 11.49 4.56
CA VAL A 282 -22.30 11.76 4.74
C VAL A 282 -23.13 11.04 3.69
N GLN A 283 -24.37 10.69 4.05
CA GLN A 283 -25.34 10.09 3.15
C GLN A 283 -25.92 11.15 2.20
N ASN A 284 -25.57 11.08 0.91
CA ASN A 284 -26.09 11.94 -0.15
C ASN A 284 -26.02 11.25 -1.51
N ASN A 285 -26.55 11.85 -2.56
CA ASN A 285 -26.58 11.31 -3.92
C ASN A 285 -25.56 11.94 -4.89
N TYR A 286 -24.44 12.47 -4.39
CA TYR A 286 -23.45 13.15 -5.23
C TYR A 286 -21.98 12.94 -4.84
N MET A 287 -21.67 12.46 -3.63
CA MET A 287 -20.33 12.04 -3.23
C MET A 287 -20.09 10.59 -3.63
N TYR A 288 -19.09 10.36 -4.48
CA TYR A 288 -18.71 9.02 -4.93
C TYR A 288 -17.26 9.01 -5.43
N ALA A 289 -16.72 7.81 -5.63
CA ALA A 289 -15.55 7.59 -6.46
C ALA A 289 -15.92 6.80 -7.72
N ARG A 290 -15.16 6.98 -8.81
CA ARG A 290 -15.32 6.30 -10.08
C ARG A 290 -14.01 5.66 -10.49
N MET A 291 -14.06 4.42 -10.99
CA MET A 291 -12.89 3.81 -11.63
C MET A 291 -12.81 4.28 -13.09
N LYS A 292 -11.64 4.77 -13.52
CA LYS A 292 -11.40 5.13 -14.94
C LYS A 292 -11.46 3.91 -15.86
N LYS A 293 -11.04 2.75 -15.37
CA LYS A 293 -11.06 1.48 -16.10
C LYS A 293 -12.41 0.79 -15.93
N SER A 294 -13.01 0.40 -17.05
CA SER A 294 -14.23 -0.42 -17.11
C SER A 294 -13.92 -1.93 -17.06
N LEU A 295 -14.93 -2.75 -16.83
CA LEU A 295 -14.81 -4.21 -16.88
C LEU A 295 -14.88 -4.73 -18.34
N PRO A 296 -14.10 -5.78 -18.68
CA PRO A 296 -14.31 -6.56 -19.89
C PRO A 296 -15.52 -7.50 -19.71
N GLU A 297 -15.76 -8.41 -20.65
CA GLU A 297 -16.74 -9.47 -20.47
C GLU A 297 -16.18 -10.49 -19.46
N LEU A 298 -16.94 -10.80 -18.40
CA LEU A 298 -16.48 -11.67 -17.32
C LEU A 298 -17.40 -12.89 -17.15
N TYR A 299 -16.79 -14.08 -17.20
CA TYR A 299 -17.44 -15.37 -16.95
C TYR A 299 -17.27 -15.84 -15.50
N ALA A 300 -16.36 -15.21 -14.77
CA ALA A 300 -16.16 -15.30 -13.34
C ALA A 300 -15.52 -13.99 -12.86
N PHE A 301 -15.62 -13.71 -11.57
CA PHE A 301 -14.83 -12.64 -10.97
C PHE A 301 -14.52 -12.90 -9.50
N THR A 302 -13.56 -12.14 -8.99
CA THR A 302 -13.47 -11.81 -7.57
C THR A 302 -13.36 -10.29 -7.44
N ILE A 303 -14.09 -9.71 -6.50
CA ILE A 303 -13.99 -8.29 -6.13
C ILE A 303 -13.64 -8.26 -4.64
N CYS A 304 -12.52 -7.63 -4.29
CA CYS A 304 -12.08 -7.43 -2.91
C CYS A 304 -11.92 -5.94 -2.60
N MET A 305 -12.14 -5.57 -1.33
CA MET A 305 -11.81 -4.25 -0.81
C MET A 305 -11.66 -4.27 0.71
N TRP A 306 -10.93 -3.29 1.23
CA TRP A 306 -11.07 -2.87 2.62
C TRP A 306 -12.18 -1.83 2.74
N LEU A 307 -13.06 -1.99 3.72
CA LEU A 307 -14.07 -0.99 4.04
C LEU A 307 -14.26 -0.83 5.55
N LYS A 308 -14.69 0.38 5.94
CA LYS A 308 -15.08 0.73 7.29
C LYS A 308 -16.35 1.56 7.27
N SER A 309 -17.45 0.98 7.75
CA SER A 309 -18.73 1.68 7.83
C SER A 309 -18.72 2.73 8.95
N LYS A 310 -19.34 3.88 8.66
CA LYS A 310 -19.69 4.92 9.63
C LYS A 310 -21.21 5.09 9.77
N ALA A 311 -21.99 4.32 9.01
CA ALA A 311 -23.45 4.38 9.03
C ALA A 311 -24.04 3.86 10.36
N LEU A 312 -25.31 4.19 10.61
CA LEU A 312 -26.03 3.83 11.84
C LEU A 312 -27.01 2.65 11.67
N ALA A 313 -27.40 2.28 10.44
CA ALA A 313 -28.44 1.28 10.17
C ALA A 313 -27.98 0.20 9.16
N GLY A 314 -27.86 0.57 7.88
CA GLY A 314 -27.22 -0.24 6.84
C GLY A 314 -26.00 0.50 6.28
N ILE A 315 -25.01 -0.22 5.76
CA ILE A 315 -23.77 0.40 5.25
C ILE A 315 -23.98 1.21 3.96
N GLY A 316 -25.07 0.98 3.22
CA GLY A 316 -25.32 1.56 1.88
C GLY A 316 -24.70 0.71 0.77
N THR A 317 -24.20 1.36 -0.29
CA THR A 317 -23.68 0.68 -1.49
C THR A 317 -22.17 0.86 -1.64
N PRO A 318 -21.30 -0.03 -1.08
CA PRO A 318 -19.85 0.08 -1.24
C PRO A 318 -19.41 0.20 -2.71
N PHE A 319 -20.01 -0.57 -3.61
CA PHE A 319 -19.77 -0.46 -5.06
C PHE A 319 -20.98 -0.89 -5.90
N SER A 320 -21.06 -0.32 -7.10
CA SER A 320 -21.97 -0.72 -8.16
C SER A 320 -21.25 -0.69 -9.51
N TYR A 321 -21.70 -1.52 -10.44
CA TYR A 321 -21.31 -1.57 -11.83
C TYR A 321 -22.57 -1.64 -12.68
N SER A 322 -22.73 -0.67 -13.57
CA SER A 322 -23.87 -0.57 -14.48
C SER A 322 -23.40 -0.56 -15.93
N VAL A 323 -24.25 -1.05 -16.83
CA VAL A 323 -24.09 -0.99 -18.29
C VAL A 323 -25.31 -0.35 -18.91
N GLN A 324 -25.22 0.10 -20.17
CA GLN A 324 -26.29 0.87 -20.83
C GLN A 324 -27.66 0.17 -20.86
N SER A 325 -27.69 -1.16 -20.81
CA SER A 325 -28.92 -1.99 -20.80
C SER A 325 -29.32 -2.52 -19.43
N GLN A 326 -28.52 -2.33 -18.39
CA GLN A 326 -28.73 -2.90 -17.05
C GLN A 326 -28.02 -2.07 -15.98
N ALA A 327 -28.80 -1.42 -15.13
CA ALA A 327 -28.37 -0.70 -13.94
C ALA A 327 -27.63 -1.64 -12.97
N ASN A 328 -28.27 -2.76 -12.64
CA ASN A 328 -27.83 -3.70 -11.61
C ASN A 328 -26.99 -4.83 -12.20
N GLU A 329 -25.95 -4.51 -12.97
CA GLU A 329 -25.11 -5.52 -13.62
C GLU A 329 -24.23 -6.25 -12.58
N ILE A 330 -23.59 -5.51 -11.67
CA ILE A 330 -23.08 -6.01 -10.39
C ILE A 330 -23.29 -4.93 -9.32
N VAL A 331 -23.96 -5.22 -8.19
CA VAL A 331 -24.09 -4.28 -7.06
C VAL A 331 -23.86 -4.99 -5.74
N LEU A 332 -23.15 -4.34 -4.81
CA LEU A 332 -23.11 -4.76 -3.41
C LEU A 332 -23.82 -3.69 -2.57
N LEU A 333 -24.93 -4.07 -1.93
CA LEU A 333 -25.85 -3.15 -1.24
C LEU A 333 -26.24 -3.70 0.13
N GLU A 334 -26.28 -2.85 1.16
CA GLU A 334 -27.04 -3.12 2.38
C GLU A 334 -27.98 -1.95 2.68
N TRP A 335 -29.28 -2.17 2.48
CA TRP A 335 -30.29 -1.14 2.59
C TRP A 335 -31.24 -1.39 3.76
N GLY A 336 -31.45 -0.36 4.59
CA GLY A 336 -32.33 -0.44 5.76
C GLY A 336 -31.89 -1.51 6.76
N SER A 337 -32.79 -2.48 7.00
CA SER A 337 -32.60 -3.62 7.90
C SER A 337 -32.29 -4.93 7.16
N ASN A 338 -32.17 -4.90 5.83
CA ASN A 338 -31.85 -6.10 5.05
C ASN A 338 -30.39 -6.52 5.32
N PRO A 339 -30.05 -7.81 5.14
CA PRO A 339 -28.65 -8.24 5.13
C PRO A 339 -27.93 -7.61 3.93
N LEU A 340 -26.60 -7.71 3.92
CA LEU A 340 -25.79 -7.36 2.76
C LEU A 340 -26.16 -8.25 1.57
N GLU A 341 -26.44 -7.64 0.42
CA GLU A 341 -26.90 -8.31 -0.80
C GLU A 341 -25.93 -8.08 -1.95
N LEU A 342 -25.59 -9.17 -2.65
CA LEU A 342 -24.92 -9.14 -3.94
C LEU A 342 -25.97 -9.30 -5.04
N LEU A 343 -26.08 -8.28 -5.89
CA LEU A 343 -26.92 -8.29 -7.07
C LEU A 343 -26.07 -8.54 -8.31
N ILE A 344 -26.52 -9.44 -9.19
CA ILE A 344 -25.94 -9.66 -10.52
C ILE A 344 -27.10 -9.78 -11.51
N ASN A 345 -27.19 -8.85 -12.47
CA ASN A 345 -28.28 -8.76 -13.45
C ASN A 345 -29.69 -8.91 -12.82
N ASP A 346 -29.98 -8.06 -11.83
CA ASP A 346 -31.19 -8.07 -10.97
C ASP A 346 -31.45 -9.36 -10.16
N LYS A 347 -30.53 -10.33 -10.15
CA LYS A 347 -30.63 -11.51 -9.27
C LYS A 347 -29.89 -11.24 -7.97
N VAL A 348 -30.52 -11.58 -6.84
CA VAL A 348 -30.04 -11.25 -5.49
C VAL A 348 -29.51 -12.50 -4.80
N ALA A 349 -28.36 -12.39 -4.13
CA ALA A 349 -27.89 -13.33 -3.12
C ALA A 349 -27.60 -12.59 -1.80
N GLN A 350 -28.10 -13.12 -0.68
CA GLN A 350 -27.85 -12.56 0.64
C GLN A 350 -26.52 -13.09 1.19
N LEU A 351 -25.64 -12.18 1.60
CA LEU A 351 -24.31 -12.48 2.10
C LEU A 351 -24.30 -12.41 3.64
N PRO A 352 -23.83 -13.45 4.34
CA PRO A 352 -23.74 -13.46 5.80
C PRO A 352 -22.49 -12.72 6.30
N LEU A 353 -22.30 -11.46 5.90
CA LEU A 353 -21.21 -10.60 6.36
C LEU A 353 -21.72 -9.62 7.43
N SER A 354 -20.87 -9.26 8.39
CA SER A 354 -21.20 -8.35 9.49
C SER A 354 -20.21 -7.18 9.52
N LEU A 355 -20.65 -6.01 9.07
CA LEU A 355 -19.78 -4.85 8.79
C LEU A 355 -20.19 -3.57 9.56
N LYS A 356 -20.96 -3.73 10.66
CA LYS A 356 -21.62 -2.63 11.41
C LYS A 356 -20.90 -2.22 12.71
N ASP A 357 -19.79 -2.86 13.03
CA ASP A 357 -19.02 -2.63 14.27
C ASP A 357 -18.12 -1.37 14.23
N LYS A 358 -18.01 -0.73 13.05
CA LYS A 358 -17.16 0.43 12.76
C LYS A 358 -15.65 0.12 12.78
N ALA A 359 -15.27 -1.15 12.67
CA ALA A 359 -13.92 -1.60 12.39
C ALA A 359 -13.59 -1.49 10.89
N TRP A 360 -12.34 -1.79 10.54
CA TRP A 360 -11.95 -2.09 9.16
C TRP A 360 -12.12 -3.58 8.92
N HIS A 361 -12.79 -3.92 7.83
CA HIS A 361 -12.86 -5.30 7.35
C HIS A 361 -12.32 -5.41 5.93
N HIS A 362 -11.66 -6.52 5.65
CA HIS A 362 -11.36 -6.94 4.29
C HIS A 362 -12.48 -7.87 3.80
N ILE A 363 -13.24 -7.44 2.80
CA ILE A 363 -14.27 -8.29 2.18
C ILE A 363 -13.84 -8.73 0.79
N CYS A 364 -14.23 -9.95 0.41
CA CYS A 364 -14.21 -10.39 -0.99
C CYS A 364 -15.52 -11.08 -1.35
N VAL A 365 -16.01 -10.81 -2.55
CA VAL A 365 -17.08 -11.57 -3.21
C VAL A 365 -16.52 -12.21 -4.48
N ALA A 366 -16.66 -13.53 -4.59
CA ALA A 366 -16.27 -14.29 -5.77
C ALA A 366 -17.52 -14.92 -6.40
N TRP A 367 -17.61 -14.94 -7.72
CA TRP A 367 -18.75 -15.49 -8.45
C TRP A 367 -18.34 -16.09 -9.81
N THR A 368 -19.14 -17.03 -10.33
CA THR A 368 -18.98 -17.57 -11.69
C THR A 368 -20.32 -17.88 -12.38
N THR A 369 -20.34 -17.65 -13.70
CA THR A 369 -21.43 -18.03 -14.62
C THR A 369 -21.87 -19.49 -14.48
N ARG A 370 -20.92 -20.42 -14.28
CA ARG A 370 -21.21 -21.85 -14.16
C ARG A 370 -22.02 -22.09 -12.89
N ASP A 371 -23.25 -22.55 -13.05
CA ASP A 371 -24.25 -22.75 -11.99
C ASP A 371 -24.61 -21.48 -11.19
N GLY A 372 -24.01 -20.32 -11.47
CA GLY A 372 -24.21 -19.10 -10.68
C GLY A 372 -23.61 -19.21 -9.28
N LYS A 373 -22.48 -19.92 -9.12
CA LYS A 373 -21.86 -20.12 -7.80
C LYS A 373 -21.26 -18.83 -7.30
N TRP A 374 -21.44 -18.54 -6.01
CA TRP A 374 -20.85 -17.41 -5.33
C TRP A 374 -20.24 -17.80 -3.99
N SER A 375 -19.31 -17.00 -3.50
CA SER A 375 -18.70 -17.13 -2.17
C SER A 375 -18.35 -15.76 -1.61
N ALA A 376 -18.62 -15.57 -0.32
CA ALA A 376 -18.40 -14.31 0.38
C ALA A 376 -17.43 -14.53 1.54
N TYR A 377 -16.42 -13.67 1.63
CA TYR A 377 -15.34 -13.72 2.59
C TYR A 377 -15.28 -12.43 3.39
N GLN A 378 -14.95 -12.55 4.67
CA GLN A 378 -14.70 -11.43 5.58
C GLN A 378 -13.45 -11.75 6.40
N ASP A 379 -12.49 -10.83 6.37
CA ASP A 379 -11.21 -10.89 7.07
C ASP A 379 -10.38 -12.15 6.75
N GLY A 380 -10.50 -12.59 5.49
CA GLY A 380 -9.82 -13.77 4.94
C GLY A 380 -10.58 -15.08 5.12
N GLU A 381 -11.60 -15.12 5.97
CA GLU A 381 -12.41 -16.32 6.23
C GLU A 381 -13.67 -16.34 5.35
N GLN A 382 -14.00 -17.51 4.81
CA GLN A 382 -15.25 -17.72 4.08
C GLN A 382 -16.44 -17.70 5.06
N ARG A 383 -17.37 -16.77 4.88
CA ARG A 383 -18.59 -16.64 5.71
C ARG A 383 -19.80 -17.27 5.06
N GLY A 384 -19.86 -17.29 3.72
CA GLY A 384 -20.99 -17.84 2.99
C GLY A 384 -20.63 -18.30 1.58
N ALA A 385 -21.50 -19.13 1.01
CA ALA A 385 -21.50 -19.51 -0.39
C ALA A 385 -22.89 -19.98 -0.80
N GLY A 386 -23.14 -19.99 -2.11
CA GLY A 386 -24.37 -20.49 -2.68
C GLY A 386 -24.25 -20.63 -4.19
N GLU A 387 -25.37 -20.97 -4.83
CA GLU A 387 -25.49 -21.22 -6.27
C GLU A 387 -26.77 -20.54 -6.80
N ASN A 388 -27.03 -20.63 -8.09
CA ASN A 388 -28.20 -20.04 -8.78
C ASN A 388 -28.25 -18.51 -8.82
N LEU A 389 -27.16 -17.80 -8.46
CA LEU A 389 -27.05 -16.36 -8.67
C LEU A 389 -26.69 -16.08 -10.13
N ALA A 390 -27.65 -15.61 -10.93
CA ALA A 390 -27.45 -15.22 -12.33
C ALA A 390 -26.72 -16.28 -13.19
N SER A 391 -27.03 -17.56 -13.01
CA SER A 391 -26.38 -18.66 -13.73
C SER A 391 -26.45 -18.44 -15.25
N TRP A 392 -25.33 -18.72 -15.94
CA TRP A 392 -25.15 -18.59 -17.39
C TRP A 392 -25.21 -17.16 -17.95
N HIS A 393 -25.31 -16.11 -17.12
CA HIS A 393 -25.25 -14.70 -17.54
C HIS A 393 -23.80 -14.19 -17.55
N ALA A 394 -23.18 -13.97 -18.71
CA ALA A 394 -21.88 -13.31 -18.77
C ALA A 394 -22.00 -11.83 -18.38
N ILE A 395 -21.12 -11.35 -17.49
CA ILE A 395 -21.09 -9.93 -17.09
C ILE A 395 -20.75 -9.09 -18.32
N ARG A 396 -21.61 -8.12 -18.63
CA ARG A 396 -21.49 -7.30 -19.83
C ARG A 396 -20.30 -6.32 -19.72
N PRO A 397 -19.50 -6.15 -20.79
CA PRO A 397 -18.35 -5.25 -20.79
C PRO A 397 -18.75 -3.76 -20.86
N GLN A 398 -17.75 -2.87 -20.70
CA GLN A 398 -17.83 -1.44 -21.05
C GLN A 398 -18.82 -0.59 -20.24
N GLY A 399 -19.19 -1.04 -19.04
CA GLY A 399 -19.98 -0.28 -18.07
C GLY A 399 -19.20 0.75 -17.25
N VAL A 400 -19.81 1.27 -16.18
CA VAL A 400 -19.20 2.22 -15.24
C VAL A 400 -19.19 1.65 -13.83
N VAL A 401 -17.99 1.55 -13.24
CA VAL A 401 -17.81 1.18 -11.82
C VAL A 401 -17.84 2.45 -10.96
N ILE A 402 -18.79 2.50 -10.04
CA ILE A 402 -18.95 3.56 -9.04
C ILE A 402 -18.75 2.96 -7.65
N LEU A 403 -18.04 3.69 -6.79
CA LEU A 403 -17.83 3.37 -5.40
C LEU A 403 -18.65 4.33 -4.53
N GLY A 404 -19.47 3.75 -3.67
CA GLY A 404 -20.28 4.47 -2.69
C GLY A 404 -21.70 4.86 -3.08
N GLN A 405 -22.17 4.52 -4.28
CA GLN A 405 -23.52 4.83 -4.77
C GLN A 405 -24.12 3.66 -5.55
N GLU A 406 -25.44 3.53 -5.46
CA GLU A 406 -26.29 2.70 -6.33
C GLU A 406 -26.53 3.44 -7.67
N GLN A 407 -26.68 2.74 -8.80
CA GLN A 407 -26.78 3.27 -10.16
C GLN A 407 -28.10 2.91 -10.88
N ASP A 408 -29.19 3.66 -10.66
CA ASP A 408 -30.43 3.58 -11.49
C ASP A 408 -30.16 3.77 -13.01
N THR A 409 -29.05 4.42 -13.38
CA THR A 409 -28.62 4.64 -14.77
C THR A 409 -27.10 4.61 -14.92
N LEU A 410 -26.61 4.44 -16.15
CA LEU A 410 -25.17 4.37 -16.46
C LEU A 410 -24.39 5.57 -15.89
N GLY A 411 -23.68 5.35 -14.78
CA GLY A 411 -22.88 6.36 -14.09
C GLY A 411 -23.67 7.48 -13.39
N GLY A 412 -24.98 7.30 -13.11
CA GLY A 412 -25.80 8.39 -12.55
C GLY A 412 -27.16 7.97 -11.98
N ARG A 413 -27.95 8.99 -11.60
CA ARG A 413 -29.26 8.88 -10.94
C ARG A 413 -29.18 8.14 -9.59
N PHE A 414 -28.28 8.56 -8.73
CA PHE A 414 -28.09 7.93 -7.43
C PHE A 414 -29.23 8.30 -6.45
N ASP A 415 -29.63 7.36 -5.58
CA ASP A 415 -30.45 7.64 -4.40
C ASP A 415 -29.58 7.80 -3.15
N ALA A 416 -29.78 8.90 -2.44
CA ALA A 416 -29.13 9.15 -1.16
C ALA A 416 -29.45 8.06 -0.13
N THR A 417 -30.65 7.47 -0.13
CA THR A 417 -30.99 6.45 0.89
C THR A 417 -30.18 5.15 0.76
N GLN A 418 -29.55 4.92 -0.40
CA GLN A 418 -28.72 3.76 -0.71
C GLN A 418 -27.22 4.08 -0.70
N ALA A 419 -26.83 5.35 -0.57
CA ALA A 419 -25.43 5.78 -0.57
C ALA A 419 -24.62 5.20 0.60
N PHE A 420 -23.37 4.82 0.34
CA PHE A 420 -22.44 4.35 1.36
C PHE A 420 -21.97 5.50 2.26
N VAL A 421 -21.79 5.22 3.55
CA VAL A 421 -21.19 6.18 4.50
C VAL A 421 -20.05 5.51 5.25
N GLY A 422 -18.82 5.93 4.98
CA GLY A 422 -17.63 5.25 5.51
C GLY A 422 -16.32 5.59 4.82
N GLU A 423 -15.39 4.65 4.88
CA GLU A 423 -14.08 4.67 4.25
C GLU A 423 -13.90 3.40 3.40
N LEU A 424 -13.29 3.52 2.22
CA LEU A 424 -13.03 2.45 1.25
C LEU A 424 -11.56 2.49 0.81
N ALA A 425 -10.93 1.33 0.62
CA ALA A 425 -9.55 1.22 0.14
C ALA A 425 -9.27 -0.12 -0.55
N GLN A 426 -8.18 -0.18 -1.32
CA GLN A 426 -7.67 -1.39 -1.98
C GLN A 426 -8.77 -2.16 -2.77
N PHE A 427 -9.63 -1.43 -3.49
CA PHE A 427 -10.60 -2.04 -4.40
C PHE A 427 -9.89 -2.71 -5.57
N GLY A 428 -9.96 -4.04 -5.64
CA GLY A 428 -9.36 -4.88 -6.67
C GLY A 428 -10.37 -5.79 -7.34
N VAL A 429 -10.21 -6.01 -8.64
CA VAL A 429 -11.06 -6.93 -9.43
C VAL A 429 -10.21 -7.91 -10.22
N TRP A 430 -10.58 -9.18 -10.15
CA TRP A 430 -10.01 -10.31 -10.90
C TRP A 430 -11.08 -10.94 -11.79
N ASP A 431 -10.67 -11.55 -12.91
CA ASP A 431 -11.53 -12.22 -13.91
C ASP A 431 -11.79 -13.71 -13.62
N HIS A 432 -11.42 -14.15 -12.42
CA HIS A 432 -11.54 -15.52 -11.94
C HIS A 432 -11.88 -15.54 -10.45
N MET A 433 -12.30 -16.70 -9.95
CA MET A 433 -12.47 -16.93 -8.51
C MET A 433 -11.09 -17.17 -7.90
N LEU A 434 -10.65 -16.30 -6.98
CA LEU A 434 -9.42 -16.48 -6.22
C LEU A 434 -9.54 -17.68 -5.27
N ALA A 435 -8.42 -18.34 -5.00
CA ALA A 435 -8.36 -19.39 -3.99
C ALA A 435 -8.49 -18.80 -2.56
N PRO A 436 -9.07 -19.53 -1.59
CA PRO A 436 -9.18 -19.05 -0.21
C PRO A 436 -7.85 -18.64 0.42
N ALA A 437 -6.75 -19.29 0.06
CA ALA A 437 -5.40 -18.94 0.54
C ALA A 437 -4.90 -17.58 0.00
N GLU A 438 -5.29 -17.21 -1.24
CA GLU A 438 -4.95 -15.91 -1.83
C GLU A 438 -5.77 -14.79 -1.16
N ILE A 439 -7.06 -15.04 -0.93
CA ILE A 439 -7.97 -14.13 -0.22
C ILE A 439 -7.50 -13.91 1.24
N LEU A 440 -7.06 -14.97 1.92
CA LEU A 440 -6.44 -14.86 3.24
C LEU A 440 -5.13 -14.05 3.19
N GLY A 441 -4.30 -14.26 2.16
CA GLY A 441 -3.07 -13.51 1.93
C GLY A 441 -3.30 -12.01 1.69
N LEU A 442 -4.40 -11.64 1.04
CA LEU A 442 -4.84 -10.25 0.90
C LEU A 442 -5.31 -9.67 2.25
N ALA A 443 -6.16 -10.40 2.97
CA ALA A 443 -6.71 -9.95 4.25
C ALA A 443 -5.65 -9.76 5.36
N ASN A 444 -4.65 -10.63 5.41
CA ASN A 444 -3.57 -10.56 6.40
C ASN A 444 -2.32 -9.80 5.90
N CYS A 445 -2.36 -9.28 4.67
CA CYS A 445 -1.28 -8.60 3.97
C CYS A 445 0.04 -9.39 3.82
N SER A 446 -0.04 -10.72 3.71
CA SER A 446 1.10 -11.55 3.33
C SER A 446 1.25 -11.69 1.82
N SER A 447 0.25 -11.24 1.05
CA SER A 447 0.25 -11.24 -0.42
C SER A 447 0.10 -9.81 -0.95
N HIS A 448 0.88 -9.48 -1.98
CA HIS A 448 0.78 -8.25 -2.76
C HIS A 448 0.07 -8.48 -4.11
N LEU A 449 -0.83 -9.46 -4.18
CA LEU A 449 -1.61 -9.74 -5.39
C LEU A 449 -2.50 -8.54 -5.73
N GLN A 450 -2.32 -7.99 -6.93
CA GLN A 450 -3.17 -6.92 -7.45
C GLN A 450 -4.20 -7.48 -8.45
N GLY A 451 -5.34 -6.81 -8.58
CA GLY A 451 -6.38 -7.20 -9.55
C GLY A 451 -5.89 -7.11 -10.99
N ASN A 452 -6.03 -8.20 -11.76
CA ASN A 452 -5.66 -8.17 -13.17
C ASN A 452 -6.68 -7.38 -14.03
N VAL A 453 -7.92 -7.25 -13.56
CA VAL A 453 -8.96 -6.44 -14.21
C VAL A 453 -8.93 -5.00 -13.72
N ILE A 454 -9.02 -4.76 -12.41
CA ILE A 454 -8.91 -3.41 -11.82
C ILE A 454 -7.93 -3.45 -10.65
N GLN A 455 -7.03 -2.46 -10.62
CA GLN A 455 -6.05 -2.24 -9.56
C GLN A 455 -6.42 -0.98 -8.77
N TRP A 456 -6.05 -0.97 -7.49
CA TRP A 456 -6.16 0.23 -6.66
C TRP A 456 -4.96 1.13 -6.89
N ASP A 457 -5.11 2.04 -7.85
CA ASP A 457 -4.12 3.07 -8.20
C ASP A 457 -4.80 4.44 -8.04
N ASP A 458 -4.14 5.35 -7.32
CA ASP A 458 -4.60 6.73 -7.14
C ASP A 458 -4.95 7.40 -8.48
N GLN A 459 -4.17 7.15 -9.52
CA GLN A 459 -4.40 7.72 -10.85
C GLN A 459 -5.59 7.09 -11.59
N ALA A 460 -6.02 5.89 -11.18
CA ALA A 460 -7.18 5.18 -11.74
C ALA A 460 -8.51 5.52 -11.03
N VAL A 461 -8.47 6.16 -9.85
CA VAL A 461 -9.65 6.53 -9.06
C VAL A 461 -9.94 8.02 -9.14
N GLU A 462 -11.13 8.40 -9.61
CA GLU A 462 -11.61 9.78 -9.63
C GLU A 462 -12.62 10.01 -8.50
N VAL A 463 -12.51 11.10 -7.73
CA VAL A 463 -13.43 11.44 -6.64
C VAL A 463 -14.31 12.63 -6.99
N PHE A 464 -15.59 12.57 -6.62
CA PHE A 464 -16.62 13.55 -6.98
C PHE A 464 -17.43 14.02 -5.78
N GLY A 465 -18.08 15.18 -5.93
CA GLY A 465 -19.05 15.71 -4.96
C GLY A 465 -18.51 16.12 -3.59
N GLY A 466 -17.20 16.12 -3.39
CA GLY A 466 -16.56 16.35 -2.09
C GLY A 466 -16.18 15.07 -1.32
N ALA A 467 -16.29 13.89 -1.94
CA ALA A 467 -15.56 12.72 -1.47
C ALA A 467 -14.05 13.00 -1.50
N SER A 468 -13.31 12.54 -0.50
CA SER A 468 -11.88 12.87 -0.32
C SER A 468 -10.99 11.64 -0.36
N LYS A 469 -9.75 11.82 -0.83
CA LYS A 469 -8.67 10.84 -0.68
C LYS A 469 -7.77 11.21 0.49
N ALA A 470 -7.28 10.22 1.22
CA ALA A 470 -6.29 10.37 2.27
C ALA A 470 -5.34 9.17 2.28
N GLY A 471 -4.11 9.33 2.78
CA GLY A 471 -3.17 8.22 2.94
C GLY A 471 -3.72 7.13 3.87
N PHE A 472 -3.40 5.87 3.58
CA PHE A 472 -3.92 4.72 4.31
C PHE A 472 -2.98 3.52 4.25
N ALA A 473 -2.79 2.85 5.39
CA ALA A 473 -2.05 1.60 5.51
C ALA A 473 -2.97 0.52 6.09
N ALA A 474 -3.66 -0.22 5.21
CA ALA A 474 -4.72 -1.18 5.57
C ALA A 474 -4.31 -2.14 6.69
N CYS A 475 -3.13 -2.71 6.54
CA CYS A 475 -2.55 -3.73 7.40
C CYS A 475 -2.16 -3.21 8.79
N GLU A 476 -1.89 -1.89 8.90
CA GLU A 476 -1.56 -1.22 10.16
C GLU A 476 -2.79 -0.69 10.90
N GLU A 477 -3.87 -0.33 10.19
CA GLU A 477 -5.14 0.04 10.81
C GLU A 477 -5.96 -1.21 11.19
N GLY A 478 -5.96 -2.26 10.36
CA GLY A 478 -6.65 -3.53 10.63
C GLY A 478 -6.08 -4.31 11.82
N ARG A 479 -4.75 -4.27 12.06
CA ARG A 479 -4.11 -4.88 13.25
C ARG A 479 -4.32 -4.13 14.57
N LYS A 480 -4.98 -2.96 14.56
CA LYS A 480 -5.23 -2.13 15.75
C LYS A 480 -6.66 -2.28 16.30
N ALA A 481 -7.51 -3.06 15.63
CA ALA A 481 -8.81 -3.51 16.10
C ALA A 481 -8.67 -4.88 16.81
#